data_AF-A0A2D4K9X5-F1
#
_entry.id   AF-A0A2D4K9X5-F1
#
_cell.length_a   1.000
_cell.length_b   1.000
_cell.length_c   1.000
_cell.angle_alpha   90.00
_cell.angle_beta   90.00
_cell.angle_gamma   90.00
#
_symmetry.space_group_name_H-M   'P 1'
#
loop_
_entity.id
_entity.type
_entity.pdbx_description
1 polymer ?
#
loop_
_entity_poly.entity_id
_entity_poly.type
_entity_poly.pdbx_seq_one_letter_code
_entity_poly.pdbx_strand_id
1 'polypeptide(L)'
;MVTEETTLELEEIIKRRIKDQAWDDVVGKEKPKEDPFEYKKRLTLDQEKSKLSLAEIYEQEYLKLNQKKTEEEEKPEHVEIQKMMETLFVKLDALSNFHFMPKPPVPEVKIVSNLPAITMEEVAPVHVSNAALLAPEEIKEKNKGGDLKTDAEKTPTDKKRDRRKRKLMKRVKLKEKERRQKCLEKKSEPGAKLSRKASEAQLKKL
;
A
#
# COMPACT_ATOMS: atom_id res chain seq x y z
N MET A 1 44.99 -20.91 17.05
CA MET A 1 44.61 -22.34 17.07
C MET A 1 43.25 -22.40 17.74
N VAL A 2 42.27 -23.10 17.17
CA VAL A 2 40.94 -23.24 17.77
C VAL A 2 41.03 -24.31 18.85
N THR A 3 40.77 -23.96 20.11
CA THR A 3 40.77 -24.89 21.25
C THR A 3 39.33 -25.21 21.67
N GLU A 4 39.11 -26.36 22.30
CA GLU A 4 37.76 -26.79 22.70
C GLU A 4 37.06 -25.79 23.62
N GLU A 5 37.80 -25.18 24.55
CA GLU A 5 37.29 -24.13 25.44
C GLU A 5 36.74 -22.92 24.65
N THR A 6 37.49 -22.45 23.64
CA THR A 6 37.03 -21.34 22.79
C THR A 6 35.79 -21.70 21.96
N THR A 7 35.62 -22.97 21.59
CA THR A 7 34.41 -23.42 20.89
C THR A 7 33.18 -23.47 21.81
N LEU A 8 33.35 -23.87 23.07
CA LEU A 8 32.27 -23.89 24.06
C LEU A 8 31.78 -22.47 24.39
N GLU A 9 32.71 -21.53 24.57
CA GLU A 9 32.38 -20.11 24.78
C GLU A 9 31.62 -19.51 23.59
N LEU A 10 32.06 -19.82 22.36
CA LEU A 10 31.37 -19.40 21.13
C LEU A 10 29.95 -19.97 21.05
N GLU A 11 29.76 -21.25 21.37
CA GLU A 11 28.44 -21.87 21.40
C GLU A 11 27.51 -21.22 22.43
N GLU A 12 28.03 -20.89 23.61
CA GLU A 12 27.26 -20.20 24.64
C GLU A 12 26.80 -18.81 24.17
N ILE A 13 27.68 -18.04 23.54
CA ILE A 13 27.35 -16.73 22.98
C ILE A 13 26.26 -16.87 21.90
N ILE A 14 26.38 -17.86 21.02
CA ILE A 14 25.38 -18.13 19.97
C ILE A 14 24.04 -18.53 20.61
N LYS A 15 24.04 -19.43 21.61
CA LYS A 15 22.82 -19.85 22.33
C LYS A 15 22.13 -18.68 23.02
N ARG A 16 22.89 -17.77 23.65
CA ARG A 16 22.36 -16.53 24.26
C ARG A 16 21.73 -15.62 23.20
N ARG A 17 22.43 -15.35 22.08
CA ARG A 17 21.89 -14.51 20.98
C ARG A 17 20.63 -15.07 20.33
N ILE A 18 20.54 -16.40 20.13
CA ILE A 18 19.34 -17.06 19.62
C ILE A 18 18.17 -16.89 20.60
N LYS A 19 18.44 -17.06 21.90
CA LYS A 19 17.43 -16.90 22.97
C LYS A 19 16.90 -15.46 23.02
N ASP A 20 17.80 -14.48 22.88
CA ASP A 20 17.47 -13.05 22.92
C ASP A 20 16.94 -12.51 21.58
N GLN A 21 16.96 -13.34 20.51
CA GLN A 21 16.59 -12.96 19.14
C GLN A 21 17.36 -11.73 18.62
N ALA A 22 18.62 -11.57 19.06
CA ALA A 22 19.51 -10.49 18.67
C ALA A 22 20.29 -10.90 17.41
N TRP A 23 19.78 -10.48 16.25
CA TRP A 23 20.35 -10.79 14.93
C TRP A 23 20.93 -9.52 14.31
N ASP A 24 22.18 -9.62 13.83
CA ASP A 24 22.87 -8.56 13.11
C ASP A 24 22.68 -8.65 11.58
N ASP A 25 21.69 -9.43 11.13
CA ASP A 25 21.37 -9.61 9.71
C ASP A 25 20.85 -8.30 9.09
N VAL A 26 21.27 -8.02 7.85
CA VAL A 26 20.79 -6.87 7.08
C VAL A 26 19.30 -7.04 6.80
N VAL A 27 18.48 -6.11 7.28
CA VAL A 27 17.04 -6.09 6.98
C VAL A 27 16.83 -5.65 5.53
N GLY A 28 15.98 -6.38 4.80
CA GLY A 28 15.56 -6.00 3.46
C GLY A 28 14.97 -4.59 3.46
N LYS A 29 15.53 -3.69 2.64
CA LYS A 29 15.00 -2.34 2.46
C LYS A 29 13.68 -2.44 1.69
N GLU A 30 12.56 -2.21 2.37
CA GLU A 30 11.30 -1.98 1.69
C GLU A 30 11.42 -0.67 0.91
N LYS A 31 11.06 -0.69 -0.39
CA LYS A 31 10.91 0.55 -1.15
C LYS A 31 9.91 1.43 -0.39
N PRO A 32 10.20 2.73 -0.19
CA PRO A 32 9.21 3.63 0.39
C PRO A 32 7.94 3.48 -0.46
N LYS A 33 6.85 3.05 0.18
CA LYS A 33 5.54 3.17 -0.44
C LYS A 33 5.25 4.66 -0.38
N GLU A 34 5.20 5.29 -1.53
CA GLU A 34 4.52 6.57 -1.68
C GLU A 34 3.05 6.25 -1.39
N ASP A 35 2.68 6.19 -0.11
CA ASP A 35 1.29 6.08 0.29
C ASP A 35 0.65 7.42 -0.11
N PRO A 36 -0.33 7.46 -1.05
CA PRO A 36 -0.95 8.71 -1.48
C PRO A 36 -1.93 9.27 -0.43
N PHE A 37 -1.74 8.92 0.85
CA PHE A 37 -2.61 9.34 1.93
C PHE A 37 -1.77 9.90 3.08
N GLU A 38 -1.43 11.19 2.96
CA GLU A 38 -1.26 12.02 4.14
C GLU A 38 -2.58 12.01 4.90
N TYR A 39 -2.67 11.21 5.97
CA TYR A 39 -3.83 11.18 6.84
C TYR A 39 -4.01 12.57 7.47
N LYS A 40 -4.88 13.35 6.83
CA LYS A 40 -5.35 14.67 7.25
C LYS A 40 -4.21 15.69 7.32
N LYS A 41 -4.01 16.41 6.22
CA LYS A 41 -3.40 17.75 6.29
C LYS A 41 -4.06 18.49 7.45
N ARG A 42 -3.25 19.04 8.36
CA ARG A 42 -3.77 19.83 9.47
C ARG A 42 -4.65 20.91 8.83
N LEU A 43 -5.95 20.88 9.12
CA LEU A 43 -6.85 21.93 8.69
C LEU A 43 -6.35 23.21 9.33
N THR A 44 -5.66 24.04 8.56
CA THR A 44 -5.30 25.38 8.99
C THR A 44 -6.60 26.15 9.08
N LEU A 45 -6.99 26.50 10.31
CA LEU A 45 -8.18 27.30 10.54
C LEU A 45 -7.84 28.76 10.20
N ASP A 46 -8.42 29.26 9.12
CA ASP A 46 -8.32 30.67 8.77
C ASP A 46 -9.06 31.51 9.82
N GLN A 47 -8.38 32.48 10.43
CA GLN A 47 -8.96 33.37 11.45
C GLN A 47 -9.60 34.63 10.84
N GLU A 48 -9.63 34.73 9.51
CA GLU A 48 -10.31 35.81 8.81
C GLU A 48 -11.83 35.63 8.89
N LYS A 49 -12.56 36.76 8.92
CA LYS A 49 -14.02 36.72 8.90
C LYS A 49 -14.49 36.12 7.57
N SER A 50 -15.47 35.20 7.65
CA SER A 50 -16.07 34.60 6.46
C SER A 50 -16.62 35.67 5.52
N LYS A 51 -16.28 35.56 4.23
CA LYS A 51 -16.85 36.37 3.15
C LYS A 51 -18.26 35.91 2.76
N LEU A 52 -18.64 34.68 3.13
CA LEU A 52 -19.89 34.04 2.77
C LEU A 52 -20.90 34.12 3.94
N SER A 53 -22.18 34.21 3.58
CA SER A 53 -23.28 34.22 4.55
C SER A 53 -23.58 32.81 5.09
N LEU A 54 -24.23 32.72 6.25
CA LEU A 54 -24.58 31.42 6.85
C LEU A 54 -25.47 30.58 5.93
N ALA A 55 -26.43 31.20 5.23
CA ALA A 55 -27.32 30.51 4.30
C ALA A 55 -26.57 29.89 3.11
N GLU A 56 -25.58 30.62 2.59
CA GLU A 56 -24.74 30.18 1.47
C GLU A 56 -23.82 29.03 1.86
N ILE A 57 -23.29 29.04 3.10
CA ILE A 57 -22.52 27.91 3.65
C ILE A 57 -23.40 26.65 3.68
N TYR A 58 -24.64 26.75 4.16
CA TYR A 58 -25.56 25.62 4.19
C TYR A 58 -25.92 25.09 2.80
N GLU A 59 -26.12 25.98 1.81
CA GLU A 59 -26.37 25.59 0.43
C GLU A 59 -25.17 24.82 -0.16
N GLN A 60 -23.96 25.35 0.03
CA GLN A 60 -22.73 24.71 -0.44
C GLN A 60 -22.49 23.35 0.24
N GLU A 61 -22.75 23.24 1.54
CA GLU A 61 -22.67 21.96 2.26
C GLU A 61 -23.69 20.95 1.73
N TYR A 62 -24.92 21.37 1.47
CA TYR A 62 -25.96 20.51 0.91
C TYR A 62 -25.59 19.99 -0.49
N LEU A 63 -25.05 20.87 -1.34
CA LEU A 63 -24.54 20.49 -2.66
C LEU A 63 -23.35 19.53 -2.56
N LYS A 64 -22.40 19.78 -1.65
CA LYS A 64 -21.23 18.89 -1.39
C LYS A 64 -21.61 17.54 -0.81
N LEU A 65 -22.71 17.45 -0.05
CA LEU A 65 -23.24 16.19 0.48
C LEU A 65 -23.91 15.36 -0.63
N ASN A 66 -24.60 16.03 -1.55
CA ASN A 66 -25.30 15.38 -2.66
C ASN A 66 -24.35 15.01 -3.82
N GLN A 67 -23.31 15.80 -4.05
CA GLN A 67 -22.20 15.43 -4.93
C GLN A 67 -21.36 14.39 -4.20
N LYS A 68 -21.45 13.12 -4.61
CA LYS A 68 -20.54 12.08 -4.14
C LYS A 68 -19.11 12.60 -4.30
N LYS A 69 -18.42 12.84 -3.18
CA LYS A 69 -17.02 13.29 -3.07
C LYS A 69 -16.16 12.74 -4.20
N THR A 70 -16.06 13.49 -5.29
CA THR A 70 -14.87 13.44 -6.13
C THR A 70 -13.74 13.95 -5.26
N GLU A 71 -12.66 13.18 -5.28
CA GLU A 71 -11.47 13.35 -4.45
C GLU A 71 -11.00 14.80 -4.47
N GLU A 72 -10.44 15.23 -3.33
CA GLU A 72 -9.86 16.55 -3.12
C GLU A 72 -9.25 17.07 -4.43
N GLU A 73 -9.81 18.17 -4.97
CA GLU A 73 -9.28 18.83 -6.15
C GLU A 73 -7.78 19.02 -5.95
N GLU A 74 -6.99 18.26 -6.71
CA GLU A 74 -5.57 18.54 -6.83
C GLU A 74 -5.46 20.01 -7.22
N LYS A 75 -4.72 20.78 -6.42
CA LYS A 75 -4.59 22.21 -6.68
C LYS A 75 -4.15 22.39 -8.14
N PRO A 76 -4.78 23.28 -8.92
CA PRO A 76 -4.43 23.48 -10.33
C PRO A 76 -2.94 23.80 -10.52
N GLU A 77 -2.33 24.47 -9.52
CA GLU A 77 -0.89 24.72 -9.44
C GLU A 77 -0.05 23.44 -9.53
N HIS A 78 -0.46 22.33 -8.91
CA HIS A 78 0.28 21.06 -8.97
C HIS A 78 0.24 20.46 -10.36
N VAL A 79 -0.91 20.53 -11.04
CA VAL A 79 -1.07 20.07 -12.42
C VAL A 79 -0.22 20.90 -13.38
N GLU A 80 -0.16 22.22 -13.17
CA GLU A 80 0.69 23.12 -13.95
C GLU A 80 2.18 22.81 -13.75
N ILE A 81 2.62 22.61 -12.51
CA ILE A 81 4.00 22.23 -12.19
C ILE A 81 4.37 20.88 -12.83
N GLN A 82 3.48 19.88 -12.78
CA GLN A 82 3.70 18.58 -13.42
C GLN A 82 3.89 18.73 -14.94
N LYS A 83 3.03 19.49 -15.61
CA LYS A 83 3.15 19.77 -17.06
C LYS A 83 4.47 20.47 -17.38
N MET A 84 4.84 21.50 -16.63
CA MET A 84 6.12 22.20 -16.82
C MET A 84 7.31 21.26 -16.63
N MET A 85 7.26 20.39 -15.61
CA MET A 85 8.29 19.41 -15.32
C MET A 85 8.44 18.37 -16.44
N GLU A 86 7.33 17.85 -16.97
CA GLU A 86 7.34 16.93 -18.11
C GLU A 86 7.97 17.56 -19.35
N THR A 87 7.56 18.79 -19.70
CA THR A 87 8.13 19.50 -20.86
C THR A 87 9.62 19.79 -20.70
N LEU A 88 10.06 20.09 -19.48
CA LEU A 88 11.47 20.34 -19.19
C LEU A 88 12.29 19.06 -19.32
N PHE A 89 11.83 17.94 -18.76
CA PHE A 89 12.54 16.66 -18.86
C PHE A 89 12.66 16.16 -20.29
N VAL A 90 11.61 16.28 -21.11
CA VAL A 90 11.69 15.92 -22.54
C VAL A 90 12.78 16.72 -23.26
N LYS A 91 12.93 18.02 -22.94
CA LYS A 91 13.98 18.87 -23.52
C LYS A 91 15.39 18.48 -23.03
N LEU A 92 15.55 18.16 -21.75
CA LEU A 92 16.83 17.72 -21.19
C LEU A 92 17.24 16.33 -21.73
N ASP A 93 16.28 15.42 -21.86
CA ASP A 93 16.50 14.08 -22.42
C ASP A 93 16.95 14.19 -23.89
N ALA A 94 16.31 15.07 -24.67
CA ALA A 94 16.73 15.35 -26.05
C ALA A 94 18.12 15.99 -26.12
N LEU A 95 18.45 16.94 -25.22
CA LEU A 95 19.76 17.60 -25.16
C LEU A 95 20.89 16.63 -24.82
N SER A 96 20.59 15.60 -24.01
CA SER A 96 21.53 14.56 -23.59
C SER A 96 21.61 13.37 -24.55
N ASN A 97 21.06 13.48 -25.78
CA ASN A 97 20.96 12.40 -26.75
C ASN A 97 20.29 11.12 -26.17
N PHE A 98 19.31 11.30 -25.29
CA PHE A 98 18.58 10.23 -24.62
C PHE A 98 19.46 9.27 -23.78
N HIS A 99 20.65 9.72 -23.34
CA HIS A 99 21.49 8.99 -22.38
C HIS A 99 21.19 9.42 -20.93
N PHE A 100 20.01 9.06 -20.43
CA PHE A 100 19.56 9.42 -19.09
C PHE A 100 19.16 8.18 -18.28
N MET A 101 19.02 8.37 -16.96
CA MET A 101 18.45 7.35 -16.08
C MET A 101 16.92 7.36 -16.21
N PRO A 102 16.28 6.25 -16.59
CA PRO A 102 14.83 6.23 -16.78
C PRO A 102 14.10 6.60 -15.48
N LYS A 103 12.95 7.25 -15.62
CA LYS A 103 12.10 7.63 -14.49
C LYS A 103 11.77 6.39 -13.63
N PRO A 104 11.73 6.52 -12.30
CA PRO A 104 11.36 5.40 -11.44
C PRO A 104 9.95 4.92 -11.81
N PRO A 105 9.70 3.60 -11.79
CA PRO A 105 8.40 3.05 -12.18
C PRO A 105 7.34 3.45 -11.15
N VAL A 106 6.43 4.33 -11.54
CA VAL A 106 5.25 4.72 -10.78
C VAL A 106 4.14 3.70 -11.05
N PRO A 107 3.41 3.20 -10.04
CA PRO A 107 2.31 2.27 -10.26
C PRO A 107 1.14 2.97 -10.97
N GLU A 108 1.01 2.77 -12.28
CA GLU A 108 -0.12 3.25 -13.07
C GLU A 108 -1.27 2.24 -13.10
N VAL A 109 -2.49 2.68 -12.75
CA VAL A 109 -3.70 1.84 -12.84
C VAL A 109 -4.28 1.99 -14.24
N LYS A 110 -4.18 0.93 -15.06
CA LYS A 110 -4.81 0.86 -16.39
C LYS A 110 -6.12 0.10 -16.30
N ILE A 111 -7.22 0.78 -16.60
CA ILE A 111 -8.56 0.18 -16.64
C ILE A 111 -8.78 -0.35 -18.06
N VAL A 112 -8.79 -1.67 -18.23
CA VAL A 112 -9.04 -2.34 -19.51
C VAL A 112 -10.49 -2.79 -19.58
N SER A 113 -11.22 -2.37 -20.61
CA SER A 113 -12.59 -2.81 -20.88
C SER A 113 -12.62 -4.11 -21.69
N ASN A 114 -13.65 -4.95 -21.48
CA ASN A 114 -13.87 -6.18 -22.25
C ASN A 114 -14.35 -5.84 -23.67
N LEU A 115 -13.39 -5.58 -24.57
CA LEU A 115 -13.61 -5.38 -26.00
C LEU A 115 -13.02 -6.56 -26.78
N PRO A 116 -13.54 -6.85 -27.99
CA PRO A 116 -12.88 -7.79 -28.89
C PRO A 116 -11.51 -7.23 -29.33
N ALA A 117 -10.49 -8.08 -29.44
CA ALA A 117 -9.12 -7.66 -29.80
C ALA A 117 -9.08 -6.85 -31.10
N ILE A 118 -9.97 -7.18 -32.04
CA ILE A 118 -10.19 -6.50 -33.33
C ILE A 118 -10.32 -4.97 -33.19
N THR A 119 -10.95 -4.47 -32.11
CA THR A 119 -11.16 -3.02 -31.93
C THR A 119 -9.89 -2.25 -31.55
N MET A 120 -8.88 -2.94 -31.02
CA MET A 120 -7.58 -2.36 -30.65
C MET A 120 -6.53 -2.57 -31.73
N GLU A 121 -6.75 -3.52 -32.63
CA GLU A 121 -5.85 -3.82 -33.75
C GLU A 121 -5.95 -2.74 -34.84
N GLU A 122 -4.87 -2.58 -35.59
CA GLU A 122 -4.85 -1.68 -36.75
C GLU A 122 -5.80 -2.19 -37.84
N VAL A 123 -6.41 -1.28 -38.59
CA VAL A 123 -7.32 -1.61 -39.70
C VAL A 123 -6.51 -2.10 -40.90
N ALA A 124 -5.98 -3.32 -40.81
CA ALA A 124 -5.28 -4.00 -41.89
C ALA A 124 -6.01 -5.30 -42.26
N PRO A 125 -6.08 -5.69 -43.55
CA PRO A 125 -6.79 -6.91 -43.98
C PRO A 125 -6.11 -8.25 -43.58
N VAL A 126 -5.07 -8.25 -42.76
CA VAL A 126 -4.21 -9.42 -42.49
C VAL A 126 -4.56 -10.00 -41.12
N HIS A 127 -4.88 -11.31 -41.10
CA HIS A 127 -5.11 -12.20 -39.94
C HIS A 127 -5.49 -11.54 -38.61
N VAL A 128 -6.79 -11.58 -38.31
CA VAL A 128 -7.40 -11.01 -37.11
C VAL A 128 -7.58 -12.08 -36.02
N SER A 129 -7.30 -11.72 -34.77
CA SER A 129 -7.57 -12.57 -33.61
C SER A 129 -9.01 -12.37 -33.11
N ASN A 130 -9.83 -13.43 -33.04
CA ASN A 130 -11.21 -13.37 -32.53
C ASN A 130 -11.29 -13.41 -30.97
N ALA A 131 -10.17 -13.26 -30.26
CA ALA A 131 -10.15 -13.32 -28.81
C ALA A 131 -10.67 -12.01 -28.18
N ALA A 132 -11.26 -12.11 -26.99
CA ALA A 132 -11.55 -10.96 -26.15
C ALA A 132 -10.28 -10.52 -25.40
N LEU A 133 -10.16 -9.22 -25.08
CA LEU A 133 -9.01 -8.70 -24.33
C LEU A 133 -8.93 -9.23 -22.89
N LEU A 134 -10.08 -9.50 -22.28
CA LEU A 134 -10.17 -9.90 -20.88
C LEU A 134 -10.07 -11.42 -20.74
N ALA A 135 -9.24 -11.89 -19.81
CA ALA A 135 -9.12 -13.31 -19.56
C ALA A 135 -10.39 -13.86 -18.87
N PRO A 136 -10.74 -15.16 -19.07
CA PRO A 136 -11.87 -15.77 -18.39
C PRO A 136 -11.80 -15.68 -16.85
N GLU A 137 -10.59 -15.65 -16.27
CA GLU A 137 -10.39 -15.52 -14.81
C GLU A 137 -10.68 -14.10 -14.29
N GLU A 138 -10.55 -13.08 -15.13
CA GLU A 138 -10.85 -11.69 -14.81
C GLU A 138 -12.36 -11.40 -14.99
N ILE A 139 -13.01 -12.08 -15.95
CA ILE A 139 -14.48 -12.08 -16.09
C ILE A 139 -15.13 -12.81 -14.90
N LYS A 140 -14.56 -13.97 -14.53
CA LYS A 140 -15.07 -14.81 -13.45
C LYS A 140 -13.91 -15.39 -12.64
N GLU A 141 -13.74 -14.87 -11.43
CA GLU A 141 -12.77 -15.43 -10.48
C GLU A 141 -13.07 -16.92 -10.25
N LYS A 142 -12.02 -17.74 -10.32
CA LYS A 142 -12.12 -19.14 -9.90
C LYS A 142 -12.41 -19.20 -8.41
N ASN A 143 -13.34 -20.08 -8.03
CA ASN A 143 -13.58 -20.36 -6.61
C ASN A 143 -12.28 -20.88 -5.97
N LYS A 144 -11.70 -20.11 -5.04
CA LYS A 144 -10.44 -20.42 -4.32
C LYS A 144 -10.47 -21.76 -3.57
N GLY A 145 -11.65 -22.35 -3.42
CA GLY A 145 -11.91 -23.63 -2.75
C GLY A 145 -12.06 -24.83 -3.67
N GLY A 146 -12.00 -24.67 -5.00
CA GLY A 146 -12.42 -25.72 -5.94
C GLY A 146 -13.95 -25.80 -6.02
N ASP A 147 -14.48 -27.02 -6.08
CA ASP A 147 -15.92 -27.28 -6.12
C ASP A 147 -16.64 -26.73 -4.87
N LEU A 148 -17.77 -26.07 -5.08
CA LEU A 148 -18.52 -25.41 -4.01
C LEU A 148 -19.35 -26.44 -3.24
N LYS A 149 -18.70 -27.16 -2.31
CA LYS A 149 -19.40 -28.07 -1.40
C LYS A 149 -20.08 -27.32 -0.27
N THR A 150 -21.36 -27.56 -0.05
CA THR A 150 -22.10 -27.05 1.10
C THR A 150 -21.70 -27.79 2.39
N ASP A 151 -21.91 -27.21 3.57
CA ASP A 151 -21.48 -27.82 4.85
C ASP A 151 -22.15 -29.17 5.17
N ALA A 152 -23.29 -29.45 4.53
CA ALA A 152 -24.00 -30.74 4.57
C ALA A 152 -23.28 -31.83 3.76
N GLU A 153 -22.65 -31.46 2.64
CA GLU A 153 -21.95 -32.37 1.72
C GLU A 153 -20.50 -32.64 2.14
N LYS A 154 -19.98 -31.85 3.09
CA LYS A 154 -18.61 -31.97 3.59
C LYS A 154 -18.46 -33.16 4.51
N THR A 155 -17.57 -34.06 4.11
CA THR A 155 -17.13 -35.19 4.94
C THR A 155 -16.39 -34.69 6.20
N PRO A 156 -16.33 -35.49 7.28
CA PRO A 156 -15.59 -35.12 8.49
C PRO A 156 -14.08 -34.90 8.23
N THR A 157 -13.51 -35.58 7.24
CA THR A 157 -12.11 -35.39 6.81
C THR A 157 -11.91 -34.04 6.14
N ASP A 158 -12.82 -33.62 5.25
CA ASP A 158 -12.82 -32.31 4.62
C ASP A 158 -12.92 -31.18 5.65
N LYS A 159 -13.84 -31.30 6.62
CA LYS A 159 -13.99 -30.32 7.73
C LYS A 159 -12.69 -30.17 8.54
N LYS A 160 -11.98 -31.27 8.81
CA LYS A 160 -10.68 -31.24 9.51
C LYS A 160 -9.56 -30.63 8.65
N ARG A 161 -9.56 -30.85 7.33
CA ARG A 161 -8.60 -30.24 6.39
C ARG A 161 -8.80 -28.73 6.30
N ASP A 162 -10.05 -28.28 6.17
CA ASP A 162 -10.40 -26.87 6.13
C ASP A 162 -10.03 -26.14 7.42
N ARG A 163 -10.29 -26.76 8.59
CA ARG A 163 -9.87 -26.22 9.88
C ARG A 163 -8.34 -26.07 9.96
N ARG A 164 -7.58 -27.05 9.49
CA ARG A 164 -6.11 -26.98 9.43
C ARG A 164 -5.64 -25.84 8.52
N LYS A 165 -6.23 -25.71 7.33
CA LYS A 165 -5.94 -24.62 6.38
C LYS A 165 -6.26 -23.25 6.99
N ARG A 166 -7.44 -23.08 7.60
CA ARG A 166 -7.84 -21.83 8.28
C ARG A 166 -6.89 -21.47 9.43
N LYS A 167 -6.50 -22.44 10.26
CA LYS A 167 -5.53 -22.24 11.35
C LYS A 167 -4.15 -21.83 10.83
N LEU A 168 -3.67 -22.48 9.76
CA LEU A 168 -2.40 -22.14 9.12
C LEU A 168 -2.42 -20.70 8.60
N MET A 169 -3.45 -20.32 7.83
CA MET A 169 -3.58 -18.97 7.28
C MET A 169 -3.68 -17.92 8.39
N LYS A 170 -4.42 -18.20 9.48
CA LYS A 170 -4.48 -17.31 10.65
C LYS A 170 -3.11 -17.14 11.31
N ARG A 171 -2.35 -18.24 11.48
CA ARG A 171 -0.99 -18.20 12.03
C ARG A 171 -0.02 -17.39 11.16
N VAL A 172 -0.07 -17.56 9.84
CA VAL A 172 0.76 -16.79 8.90
C VAL A 172 0.43 -15.30 9.00
N LYS A 173 -0.86 -14.94 8.95
CA LYS A 173 -1.29 -13.53 9.08
C LYS A 173 -0.91 -12.91 10.42
N LEU A 174 -1.01 -13.65 11.53
CA LEU A 174 -0.58 -13.17 12.85
C LEU A 174 0.93 -12.94 12.89
N LYS A 175 1.73 -13.89 12.40
CA LYS A 175 3.19 -13.75 12.33
C LYS A 175 3.62 -12.57 11.46
N GLU A 176 2.93 -12.32 10.35
CA GLU A 176 3.16 -11.17 9.49
C GLU A 176 2.82 -9.85 10.20
N LYS A 177 1.67 -9.79 10.90
CA LYS A 177 1.29 -8.63 11.72
C LYS A 177 2.29 -8.34 12.84
N GLU A 178 2.73 -9.36 13.56
CA GLU A 178 3.75 -9.24 14.60
C GLU A 178 5.08 -8.73 14.03
N ARG A 179 5.51 -9.26 12.87
CA ARG A 179 6.71 -8.76 12.18
C ARG A 179 6.56 -7.28 11.80
N ARG A 180 5.43 -6.90 11.22
CA ARG A 180 5.14 -5.51 10.86
C ARG A 180 5.13 -4.58 12.09
N GLN A 181 4.52 -5.01 13.19
CA GLN A 181 4.50 -4.26 14.45
C GLN A 181 5.90 -4.10 15.04
N LYS A 182 6.71 -5.16 15.09
CA LYS A 182 8.11 -5.08 15.54
C LYS A 182 8.93 -4.12 14.68
N CYS A 183 8.74 -4.12 13.36
CA CYS A 183 9.39 -3.16 12.47
C CYS A 183 8.94 -1.72 12.73
N LEU A 184 7.65 -1.49 12.99
CA LEU A 184 7.11 -0.17 13.36
C LEU A 184 7.64 0.32 14.71
N GLU A 185 7.71 -0.56 15.71
CA GLU A 185 8.23 -0.23 17.04
C GLU A 185 9.71 0.07 17.05
N LYS A 186 10.51 -0.62 16.22
CA LYS A 186 11.93 -0.28 16.02
C LYS A 186 12.13 1.06 15.31
N LYS A 187 11.20 1.45 14.43
CA LYS A 187 11.23 2.74 13.72
C LYS A 187 10.71 3.92 14.56
N SER A 188 9.82 3.66 15.51
CA SER A 188 9.35 4.65 16.48
C SER A 188 10.41 4.82 17.57
N GLU A 189 11.07 5.98 17.62
CA GLU A 189 12.00 6.30 18.70
C GLU A 189 11.37 6.08 20.10
N PRO A 190 12.15 5.65 21.11
CA PRO A 190 11.66 5.36 22.47
C PRO A 190 11.15 6.57 23.26
N GLY A 191 11.00 7.74 22.64
CA GLY A 191 10.50 8.98 23.27
C GLY A 191 9.07 9.40 22.90
N ALA A 192 8.45 8.84 21.85
CA ALA A 192 7.20 9.40 21.29
C ALA A 192 5.90 8.76 21.79
N LYS A 193 5.95 7.72 22.64
CA LYS A 193 4.75 7.11 23.22
C LYS A 193 4.40 7.77 24.55
N LEU A 194 4.02 9.06 24.54
CA LEU A 194 3.28 9.63 25.67
C LEU A 194 1.88 9.02 25.66
N SER A 195 1.52 8.32 26.73
CA SER A 195 0.15 7.86 26.93
C SER A 195 -0.83 9.04 26.86
N ARG A 196 -2.09 8.83 26.46
CA ARG A 196 -3.12 9.89 26.44
C ARG A 196 -3.22 10.66 27.76
N LYS A 197 -3.02 9.95 28.88
CA LYS A 197 -2.97 10.54 30.23
C LYS A 197 -1.75 11.44 30.45
N ALA A 198 -0.60 11.09 29.89
CA ALA A 198 0.63 11.88 30.00
C ALA A 198 0.60 13.14 29.11
N SER A 199 -0.03 13.06 27.94
CA SER A 199 -0.25 14.22 27.05
C SER A 199 -1.28 15.20 27.61
N GLU A 200 -2.38 14.71 28.21
CA GLU A 200 -3.35 15.55 28.94
C GLU A 200 -2.72 16.27 30.15
N ALA A 201 -1.81 15.61 30.88
CA ALA A 201 -1.14 16.20 32.03
C ALA A 201 -0.12 17.28 31.64
N GLN A 202 0.49 17.21 30.46
CA GLN A 202 1.38 18.25 29.94
C GLN A 202 0.60 19.46 29.39
N LEU A 203 -0.55 19.24 28.76
CA LEU A 203 -1.44 20.32 28.30
C LEU A 203 -2.04 21.14 29.45
N LYS A 204 -2.22 20.54 30.64
CA LYS A 204 -2.68 21.25 31.85
C LYS A 204 -1.58 22.05 32.57
N LYS A 205 -0.32 21.91 32.15
CA LYS A 205 0.83 22.63 32.73
C LYS A 205 1.25 23.87 31.92
N LEU A 206 0.65 24.06 30.75
CA LEU A 206 0.68 25.32 29.98
C LEU A 206 -0.58 26.13 30.32
#